data_AF-A0A2D6AK07-F1
#
_entry.id   AF-A0A2D6AK07-F1
#
_cell.length_a   1.000
_cell.length_b   1.000
_cell.length_c   1.000
_cell.angle_alpha   90.00
_cell.angle_beta   90.00
_cell.angle_gamma   90.00
#
_symmetry.space_group_name_H-M   'P 1'
#
loop_
_entity.id
_entity.type
_entity.pdbx_description
1 polymer ?
#
loop_
_entity_poly.entity_id
_entity_poly.type
_entity_poly.pdbx_seq_one_letter_code
_entity_poly.pdbx_strand_id
1 'polypeptide(L)'
;MKKEYKYNPKWENHRQWLAERLIKVVIGYGYMLNFDNEFPEQIFIKKFPNGRAVKIFTSIDRRTSQVRTVGVDAVRVVVIEPDTPGDFEGLSNCFYIRRINRAGTINSIATRLVRAIKEAENKARFHKPKKKT
;
A
#
# COMPACT_ATOMS: atom_id res chain seq x y z
N MET A 1 18.42 -24.57 -1.41
CA MET A 1 17.07 -24.01 -1.13
C MET A 1 17.19 -22.88 -0.12
N LYS A 2 16.72 -21.67 -0.41
CA LYS A 2 16.61 -20.60 0.61
C LYS A 2 15.45 -20.98 1.55
N LYS A 3 15.71 -21.02 2.86
CA LYS A 3 14.69 -21.27 3.88
C LYS A 3 13.68 -20.13 3.84
N GLU A 4 12.42 -20.41 3.47
CA GLU A 4 11.38 -19.38 3.50
C GLU A 4 10.85 -19.23 4.93
N TYR A 5 10.96 -18.02 5.47
CA TYR A 5 10.44 -17.69 6.80
C TYR A 5 8.94 -17.41 6.72
N LYS A 6 8.15 -18.25 7.39
CA LYS A 6 6.72 -18.02 7.60
C LYS A 6 6.56 -16.81 8.53
N TYR A 7 5.78 -15.83 8.10
CA TYR A 7 5.54 -14.64 8.90
C TYR A 7 4.83 -15.01 10.20
N ASN A 8 5.35 -14.50 11.32
CA ASN A 8 4.76 -14.65 12.64
C ASN A 8 4.56 -13.25 13.25
N PRO A 9 3.32 -12.78 13.33
CA PRO A 9 3.02 -11.43 13.79
C PRO A 9 3.23 -11.24 15.30
N LYS A 10 3.30 -12.32 16.08
CA LYS A 10 3.65 -12.23 17.51
C LYS A 10 5.14 -11.93 17.72
N TRP A 11 5.98 -12.15 16.71
CA TRP A 11 7.42 -11.97 16.80
C TRP A 11 7.85 -10.65 16.19
N GLU A 12 8.53 -9.83 17.00
CA GLU A 12 8.96 -8.49 16.61
C GLU A 12 9.88 -8.49 15.39
N ASN A 13 10.90 -9.35 15.38
CA ASN A 13 11.82 -9.49 14.26
C ASN A 13 11.08 -9.81 12.95
N HIS A 14 10.03 -10.63 12.98
CA HIS A 14 9.23 -10.94 11.80
C HIS A 14 8.42 -9.73 11.32
N ARG A 15 7.89 -8.92 12.24
CA ARG A 15 7.19 -7.66 11.91
C ARG A 15 8.14 -6.65 11.29
N GLN A 16 9.34 -6.51 11.84
CA GLN A 16 10.37 -5.62 11.30
C GLN A 16 10.83 -6.07 9.90
N TRP A 17 11.18 -7.36 9.73
CA TRP A 17 11.59 -7.88 8.42
C TRP A 17 10.50 -7.73 7.35
N LEU A 18 9.23 -7.94 7.74
CA LEU A 18 8.13 -7.70 6.82
C LEU A 18 8.01 -6.20 6.49
N ALA A 19 8.14 -5.29 7.47
CA ALA A 19 8.10 -3.85 7.25
C ALA A 19 9.15 -3.42 6.21
N GLU A 20 10.41 -3.76 6.46
CA GLU A 20 11.54 -3.44 5.58
C GLU A 20 11.32 -3.99 4.17
N ARG A 21 10.81 -5.23 4.06
CA ARG A 21 10.55 -5.85 2.77
C ARG A 21 9.44 -5.14 1.99
N LEU A 22 8.35 -4.78 2.66
CA LEU A 22 7.24 -4.06 2.04
C LEU A 22 7.68 -2.66 1.60
N ILE A 23 8.40 -1.93 2.45
CA ILE A 23 8.95 -0.60 2.11
C ILE A 23 9.85 -0.68 0.87
N LYS A 24 10.80 -1.63 0.83
CA LYS A 24 11.68 -1.83 -0.33
C LYS A 24 10.91 -2.13 -1.62
N VAL A 25 9.84 -2.94 -1.54
CA VAL A 25 8.97 -3.21 -2.69
C VAL A 25 8.28 -1.93 -3.15
N VAL A 26 7.66 -1.18 -2.23
CA VAL A 26 6.90 0.03 -2.57
C VAL A 26 7.80 1.10 -3.19
N ILE A 27 8.95 1.37 -2.59
CA ILE A 27 9.96 2.30 -3.12
C ILE A 27 10.48 1.82 -4.48
N GLY A 28 10.74 0.52 -4.63
CA GLY A 28 11.18 -0.07 -5.91
C GLY A 28 10.19 0.10 -7.06
N TYR A 29 8.91 0.37 -6.77
CA TYR A 29 7.89 0.71 -7.76
C TYR A 29 7.71 2.23 -7.96
N GLY A 30 8.58 3.06 -7.38
CA GLY A 30 8.59 4.51 -7.56
C GLY A 30 7.54 5.24 -6.72
N TYR A 31 7.11 4.66 -5.61
CA TYR A 31 6.24 5.34 -4.65
C TYR A 31 7.08 6.14 -3.65
N MET A 32 6.59 7.31 -3.28
CA MET A 32 7.23 8.19 -2.29
C MET A 32 6.46 8.14 -0.97
N LEU A 33 7.18 8.25 0.14
CA LEU A 33 6.56 8.35 1.46
C LEU A 33 5.80 9.67 1.55
N ASN A 34 4.54 9.62 1.99
CA ASN A 34 3.72 10.80 2.26
C ASN A 34 3.98 11.27 3.70
N PHE A 35 4.79 12.31 3.85
CA PHE A 35 5.17 12.85 5.17
C PHE A 35 4.03 13.63 5.83
N ASP A 36 3.14 14.22 5.03
CA ASP A 36 2.11 15.16 5.48
C ASP A 36 0.82 14.44 5.91
N ASN A 37 0.85 13.11 6.04
CA ASN A 37 -0.33 12.35 6.43
C ASN A 37 -0.54 12.37 7.97
N GLU A 38 -1.78 12.59 8.39
CA GLU A 38 -2.18 12.58 9.81
C GLU A 38 -2.25 11.17 10.43
N PHE A 39 -2.18 10.12 9.61
CA PHE A 39 -2.36 8.77 10.09
C PHE A 39 -1.12 8.28 10.86
N PRO A 40 -1.32 7.46 11.90
CA PRO A 40 -0.21 6.83 12.63
C PRO A 40 0.46 5.71 11.82
N GLU A 41 0.26 5.65 10.50
CA GLU A 41 0.85 4.64 9.61
C GLU A 41 1.66 5.28 8.48
N GLN A 42 2.65 4.56 7.99
CA GLN A 42 3.39 5.00 6.80
C GLN A 42 2.52 4.81 5.55
N ILE A 43 2.19 5.92 4.89
CA ILE A 43 1.43 5.93 3.64
C ILE A 43 2.38 6.30 2.51
N PHE A 44 2.38 5.52 1.44
CA PHE A 44 3.14 5.83 0.24
C PHE A 44 2.21 6.24 -0.90
N ILE A 45 2.63 7.18 -1.71
CA ILE A 45 1.84 7.73 -2.81
C ILE A 45 2.62 7.75 -4.12
N LYS A 46 1.91 7.47 -5.22
CA LYS A 46 2.39 7.68 -6.59
C LYS A 46 1.31 8.39 -7.39
N LYS A 47 1.65 9.54 -7.96
CA LYS A 47 0.76 10.39 -8.75
C LYS A 47 0.89 10.04 -10.24
N PHE A 48 -0.21 10.15 -10.98
CA PHE A 48 -0.28 9.86 -12.41
C PHE A 48 -0.64 11.13 -13.19
N PRO A 49 -0.18 11.28 -14.47
CA PRO A 49 -0.41 12.48 -15.26
C PRO A 49 -1.89 12.84 -15.50
N ASN A 50 -2.78 11.85 -15.41
CA ASN A 50 -4.22 12.04 -15.57
C ASN A 50 -4.93 12.52 -14.28
N GLY A 51 -4.18 13.06 -13.32
CA GLY A 51 -4.72 13.61 -12.08
C GLY A 51 -5.01 12.57 -10.99
N ARG A 52 -4.84 11.28 -11.25
CA ARG A 52 -5.11 10.20 -10.27
C ARG A 52 -3.88 9.87 -9.43
N ALA A 53 -4.11 9.21 -8.31
CA ALA A 53 -3.02 8.67 -7.50
C ALA A 53 -3.32 7.26 -6.99
N VAL A 54 -2.25 6.52 -6.74
CA VAL A 54 -2.29 5.28 -5.97
C VAL A 54 -1.69 5.55 -4.60
N LYS A 55 -2.43 5.22 -3.55
CA LYS A 55 -2.01 5.27 -2.16
C LYS A 55 -1.83 3.85 -1.61
N ILE A 56 -0.76 3.64 -0.86
CA ILE A 56 -0.46 2.37 -0.18
C ILE A 56 -0.41 2.64 1.31
N PHE A 57 -1.43 2.17 2.01
CA PHE A 57 -1.50 2.16 3.46
C PHE A 57 -0.82 0.88 3.93
N THR A 58 0.32 1.00 4.59
CA THR A 58 1.21 -0.14 4.83
C THR A 58 0.90 -0.90 6.12
N SER A 59 0.09 -0.33 7.02
CA SER A 59 -0.04 -0.79 8.41
C SER A 59 1.31 -0.90 9.15
N ILE A 60 2.32 -0.16 8.69
CA ILE A 60 3.60 0.04 9.39
C ILE A 60 3.44 1.27 10.25
N ASP A 61 3.67 1.12 11.55
CA ASP A 61 3.62 2.22 12.49
C ASP A 61 4.74 3.23 12.19
N ARG A 62 4.38 4.52 12.05
CA ARG A 62 5.34 5.57 11.71
C ARG A 62 6.40 5.79 12.80
N ARG A 63 6.08 5.51 14.06
CA ARG A 63 6.96 5.73 15.23
C ARG A 63 7.96 4.60 15.40
N THR A 64 7.50 3.35 15.25
CA THR A 64 8.35 2.18 15.49
C THR A 64 8.95 1.60 14.22
N SER A 65 8.45 2.00 13.04
CA SER A 65 8.78 1.39 11.75
C SER A 65 8.51 -0.12 11.70
N GLN A 66 7.59 -0.60 12.55
CA GLN A 66 7.18 -2.00 12.59
C GLN A 66 5.79 -2.17 12.00
N VAL A 67 5.59 -3.31 11.34
CA VAL A 67 4.24 -3.77 10.99
C VAL A 67 3.42 -3.91 12.28
N ARG A 68 2.18 -3.42 12.30
CA ARG A 68 1.26 -3.59 13.44
C ARG A 68 0.91 -5.07 13.67
N THR A 69 0.47 -5.46 14.86
CA THR A 69 0.05 -6.84 15.18
C THR A 69 -1.15 -7.31 14.31
N VAL A 70 -1.46 -8.62 14.31
CA VAL A 70 -2.67 -9.16 13.64
C VAL A 70 -3.92 -8.51 14.20
N GLY A 71 -4.95 -8.37 13.36
CA GLY A 71 -6.24 -7.83 13.76
C GLY A 71 -6.25 -6.32 13.84
N VAL A 72 -5.07 -5.69 13.95
CA VAL A 72 -4.94 -4.24 14.04
C VAL A 72 -5.15 -3.58 12.66
N ASP A 73 -4.63 -4.17 11.57
CA ASP A 73 -4.90 -3.70 10.20
C ASP A 73 -4.32 -4.64 9.10
N ALA A 74 -4.42 -4.30 7.82
CA ALA A 74 -3.76 -4.95 6.68
C ALA A 74 -3.26 -3.92 5.64
N VAL A 75 -2.29 -4.31 4.81
CA VAL A 75 -1.80 -3.44 3.74
C VAL A 75 -2.93 -3.20 2.74
N ARG A 76 -3.23 -1.93 2.44
CA ARG A 76 -4.29 -1.52 1.52
C ARG A 76 -3.68 -0.72 0.37
N VAL A 77 -4.00 -1.12 -0.85
CA VAL A 77 -3.66 -0.39 -2.08
C VAL A 77 -4.93 0.24 -2.61
N VAL A 78 -4.93 1.55 -2.77
CA VAL A 78 -6.11 2.37 -3.05
C VAL A 78 -5.82 3.23 -4.27
N VAL A 79 -6.78 3.32 -5.20
CA VAL A 79 -6.74 4.31 -6.29
C VAL A 79 -7.76 5.40 -5.98
N ILE A 80 -7.29 6.64 -6.03
CA ILE A 80 -8.10 7.83 -5.79
C ILE A 80 -8.08 8.74 -7.02
N GLU A 81 -9.19 9.45 -7.20
CA GLU A 81 -9.36 10.53 -8.17
C GLU A 81 -9.76 11.79 -7.40
N PRO A 82 -8.84 12.73 -7.16
CA PRO A 82 -9.13 13.87 -6.29
C PRO A 82 -10.18 14.78 -6.91
N ASP A 83 -11.07 15.32 -6.09
CA ASP A 83 -12.08 16.31 -6.54
C ASP A 83 -11.41 17.59 -7.05
N THR A 84 -10.34 18.01 -6.35
CA THR A 84 -9.51 19.15 -6.73
C THR A 84 -8.17 18.65 -7.26
N PRO A 85 -7.76 19.06 -8.47
CA PRO A 85 -6.44 18.68 -9.01
C PRO A 85 -5.32 19.04 -8.03
N GLY A 86 -4.51 18.06 -7.65
CA GLY A 86 -3.39 18.25 -6.72
C GLY A 86 -3.71 17.95 -5.25
N ASP A 87 -4.99 17.89 -4.85
CA ASP A 87 -5.39 17.53 -3.49
C ASP A 87 -5.44 16.00 -3.32
N PHE A 88 -4.32 15.45 -2.89
CA PHE A 88 -4.19 14.02 -2.64
C PHE A 88 -4.18 13.68 -1.16
N GLU A 89 -4.70 14.53 -0.27
CA GLU A 89 -4.73 14.23 1.17
C GLU A 89 -5.88 13.28 1.51
N GLY A 90 -7.06 13.55 0.94
CA GLY A 90 -8.27 12.76 1.16
C GLY A 90 -8.30 11.37 0.50
N LEU A 91 -9.33 10.60 0.87
CA LEU A 91 -9.74 9.36 0.18
C LEU A 91 -10.96 9.57 -0.73
N SER A 92 -11.29 10.83 -1.02
CA SER A 92 -12.39 11.23 -1.89
C SER A 92 -12.29 10.54 -3.25
N ASN A 93 -13.43 10.05 -3.75
CA ASN A 93 -13.58 9.23 -4.95
C ASN A 93 -12.58 8.07 -5.09
N CYS A 94 -12.38 7.34 -4.00
CA CYS A 94 -11.75 6.03 -4.08
C CYS A 94 -12.61 5.07 -4.92
N PHE A 95 -12.12 4.66 -6.09
CA PHE A 95 -12.83 3.74 -6.99
C PHE A 95 -12.20 2.33 -7.06
N TYR A 96 -11.06 2.12 -6.39
CA TYR A 96 -10.44 0.80 -6.26
C TYR A 96 -9.75 0.66 -4.91
N ILE A 97 -10.01 -0.46 -4.23
CA ILE A 97 -9.34 -0.86 -2.99
C ILE A 97 -8.97 -2.33 -3.09
N ARG A 98 -7.71 -2.64 -2.76
CA ARG A 98 -7.24 -4.02 -2.58
C ARG A 98 -6.59 -4.18 -1.22
N ARG A 99 -7.15 -5.09 -0.41
CA ARG A 99 -6.60 -5.50 0.89
C ARG A 99 -5.67 -6.70 0.72
N ILE A 100 -4.49 -6.63 1.32
CA ILE A 100 -3.49 -7.70 1.28
C ILE A 100 -3.32 -8.27 2.69
N ASN A 101 -3.79 -9.51 2.88
CA ASN A 101 -3.64 -10.21 4.14
C ASN A 101 -2.18 -10.65 4.36
N ARG A 102 -1.74 -10.54 5.61
CA ARG A 102 -0.37 -10.84 6.07
C ARG A 102 -0.27 -12.30 6.53
N ALA A 103 -0.59 -13.23 5.63
CA ALA A 103 -0.59 -14.68 5.91
C ALA A 103 0.42 -15.43 5.03
N GLY A 104 1.09 -16.43 5.58
CA GLY A 104 2.08 -17.24 4.84
C GLY A 104 3.50 -16.70 4.93
N THR A 105 4.32 -16.93 3.90
CA THR A 105 5.73 -16.50 3.87
C THR A 105 5.85 -15.02 3.52
N ILE A 106 6.91 -14.36 3.99
CA ILE A 106 7.18 -12.94 3.69
C ILE A 106 7.20 -12.70 2.17
N ASN A 107 7.80 -13.61 1.40
CA ASN A 107 7.81 -13.55 -0.06
C ASN A 107 6.41 -13.62 -0.66
N SER A 108 5.56 -14.53 -0.18
CA SER A 108 4.17 -14.62 -0.65
C SER A 108 3.38 -13.34 -0.41
N ILE A 109 3.60 -12.67 0.73
CA ILE A 109 2.97 -11.39 1.06
C ILE A 109 3.47 -10.30 0.10
N ALA A 110 4.78 -10.23 -0.14
CA ALA A 110 5.37 -9.28 -1.08
C ALA A 110 4.87 -9.49 -2.52
N THR A 111 4.74 -10.74 -2.98
CA THR A 111 4.19 -11.05 -4.32
C THR A 111 2.74 -10.59 -4.45
N ARG A 112 1.90 -10.76 -3.41
CA ARG A 112 0.53 -10.24 -3.41
C ARG A 112 0.49 -8.72 -3.44
N LEU A 113 1.40 -8.05 -2.73
CA LEU A 113 1.54 -6.59 -2.79
C LEU A 113 1.92 -6.13 -4.20
N VAL A 114 2.93 -6.75 -4.81
CA VAL A 114 3.34 -6.42 -6.19
C VAL A 114 2.18 -6.55 -7.17
N ARG A 115 1.40 -7.64 -7.06
CA ARG A 115 0.22 -7.83 -7.92
C ARG A 115 -0.81 -6.73 -7.70
N ALA A 116 -1.13 -6.40 -6.45
CA ALA A 116 -2.07 -5.33 -6.12
C ALA A 116 -1.59 -3.95 -6.62
N ILE A 117 -0.29 -3.66 -6.52
CA ILE A 117 0.32 -2.44 -7.08
C ILE A 117 0.10 -2.39 -8.58
N LYS A 118 0.49 -3.43 -9.31
CA LYS A 118 0.35 -3.48 -10.78
C LYS A 118 -1.11 -3.30 -11.22
N GLU A 119 -2.04 -3.98 -10.55
CA GLU A 119 -3.47 -3.84 -10.80
C GLU A 119 -3.95 -2.39 -10.54
N ALA A 120 -3.54 -1.79 -9.41
CA ALA A 120 -3.89 -0.42 -9.06
C ALA A 120 -3.30 0.61 -10.04
N GLU A 121 -2.04 0.47 -10.45
CA GLU A 121 -1.43 1.36 -11.45
C GLU A 121 -2.14 1.25 -12.80
N ASN A 122 -2.53 0.04 -13.21
CA ASN A 122 -3.29 -0.18 -14.43
C ASN A 122 -4.66 0.52 -14.36
N LYS A 123 -5.35 0.41 -13.22
CA LYS A 123 -6.62 1.12 -12.99
C LYS A 123 -6.42 2.64 -12.99
N ALA A 124 -5.39 3.14 -12.31
CA ALA A 124 -5.09 4.57 -12.30
C ALA A 124 -4.88 5.09 -13.73
N ARG A 125 -4.12 4.38 -14.58
CA ARG A 125 -3.84 4.79 -15.96
C ARG A 125 -5.05 4.73 -16.89
N PHE A 126 -5.84 3.65 -16.82
CA PHE A 126 -6.79 3.31 -17.89
C PHE A 126 -8.26 3.26 -17.48
N HIS A 127 -8.60 3.49 -16.21
CA HIS A 127 -10.02 3.51 -15.82
C HIS A 127 -10.75 4.66 -16.54
N LYS A 128 -11.76 4.32 -17.34
CA LYS A 128 -12.68 5.31 -17.90
C LYS A 128 -13.87 5.42 -16.95
N PRO A 129 -14.23 6.62 -16.46
CA PRO A 129 -15.45 6.78 -15.69
C PRO A 129 -16.64 6.32 -16.55
N LYS A 130 -17.55 5.52 -15.96
CA LYS A 130 -18.82 5.21 -16.64
C LYS A 130 -19.56 6.54 -16.82
N LYS A 131 -19.78 6.97 -18.07
CA LYS A 131 -20.70 8.07 -18.36
C LYS A 131 -22.04 7.71 -17.72
N LYS A 132 -22.51 8.54 -16.77
CA LYS A 132 -23.91 8.52 -16.36
C LYS A 132 -24.71 8.99 -17.58
N THR A 133 -25.35 8.06 -18.27
CA THR A 133 -26.44 8.33 -19.21
C THR A 133 -27.68 8.73 -18.44
#